data_AF-K1QPP3-F1
#
_entry.id   AF-K1QPP3-F1
#
_cell.length_a   1.000
_cell.length_b   1.000
_cell.length_c   1.000
_cell.angle_alpha   90.00
_cell.angle_beta   90.00
_cell.angle_gamma   90.00
#
_symmetry.space_group_name_H-M   'P 1'
#
loop_
_entity.id
_entity.type
_entity.pdbx_description
1 polymer ?
#
loop_
_entity_poly.entity_id
_entity_poly.type
_entity_poly.pdbx_seq_one_letter_code
_entity_poly.pdbx_strand_id
1 'polypeptide(L)'
;MNSVEILLFLDLIGCDDSVYLAILFNILLPIAYEFNPQLVLVSAGYDAALGCPEGEMEVTPSCFAQYVNQLSALAEGKLCLVLEGGYCIKTLSEGVALSLKALLGDPCPRVLRPYWRSLRYQGDLASISLSPRTGLLSLPPKEGISFYTHSKPESFSLDQDCWNPGVMESAHVVDAQVDELLARTVHRRTKHKVGLVYEDAVLNHRDTGLGGFEECPERVERIVQTLKKTGIWDRCYHIQGREATDAELCLVHGEDHIRRFKKTMTMGEEALRVYQNSFKSIFLCQESFNSAAWAVGCSLSVIDSILTNQCQSGAAIVRILIIDWDIHHGNGIQNMFDNDPNVLFISLHRFDNGSFYPYGGKGYHKQSGGPDAQGRTVNIAWNDGSKGDADYISAFHHLVLPLAYEFAPDLVIVAAGFDAEKTDSLGGYRLTPAVFGHMTRMLMGLADGKVALILEKPCSFCKI
;
A
#
# COMPACT_ATOMS: atom_id res chain seq x y z
N MET A 1 -22.27 -1.79 26.06
CA MET A 1 -20.96 -1.82 25.39
C MET A 1 -21.11 -2.72 24.19
N ASN A 2 -20.67 -2.31 23.01
CA ASN A 2 -20.73 -3.16 21.82
C ASN A 2 -19.40 -3.92 21.71
N SER A 3 -19.31 -5.06 22.39
CA SER A 3 -18.21 -6.00 22.19
C SER A 3 -18.44 -6.77 20.88
N VAL A 4 -17.44 -6.80 20.02
CA VAL A 4 -17.38 -7.71 18.88
C VAL A 4 -16.38 -8.79 19.25
N GLU A 5 -16.85 -10.04 19.31
CA GLU A 5 -16.02 -11.21 19.55
C GLU A 5 -15.93 -12.03 18.26
N ILE A 6 -14.72 -12.45 17.90
CA ILE A 6 -14.43 -13.22 16.69
C ILE A 6 -13.58 -14.40 17.13
N LEU A 7 -14.08 -15.61 16.91
CA LEU A 7 -13.33 -16.84 17.13
C LEU A 7 -13.05 -17.47 15.78
N LEU A 8 -11.76 -17.69 15.49
CA LEU A 8 -11.28 -18.34 14.27
C LEU A 8 -10.62 -19.65 14.68
N PHE A 9 -11.23 -20.76 14.32
CA PHE A 9 -10.70 -22.09 14.55
C PHE A 9 -9.92 -22.54 13.31
N LEU A 10 -8.69 -23.03 13.53
CA LEU A 10 -7.88 -23.65 12.49
C LEU A 10 -7.91 -25.16 12.71
N ASP A 11 -8.77 -25.85 11.95
CA ASP A 11 -8.95 -27.31 12.05
C ASP A 11 -7.79 -28.12 11.43
N LEU A 12 -6.65 -27.46 11.13
CA LEU A 12 -5.49 -28.01 10.44
C LEU A 12 -4.18 -27.44 11.02
N ILE A 13 -3.24 -28.33 11.32
CA ILE A 13 -1.83 -27.98 11.59
C ILE A 13 -1.10 -27.58 10.30
N GLY A 14 0.12 -27.05 10.42
CA GLY A 14 0.97 -26.70 9.28
C GLY A 14 0.52 -25.45 8.50
N CYS A 15 -0.34 -24.62 9.08
CA CYS A 15 -0.72 -23.35 8.46
C CYS A 15 0.48 -22.39 8.42
N ASP A 16 0.79 -21.91 7.21
CA ASP A 16 1.91 -21.02 6.94
C ASP A 16 1.50 -19.54 6.86
N ASP A 17 2.48 -18.67 6.61
CA ASP A 17 2.29 -17.22 6.48
C ASP A 17 1.15 -16.82 5.52
N SER A 18 0.87 -17.62 4.49
CA SER A 18 -0.19 -17.31 3.52
C SER A 18 -1.59 -17.43 4.13
N VAL A 19 -1.80 -18.39 5.06
CA VAL A 19 -3.07 -18.58 5.77
C VAL A 19 -3.29 -17.45 6.76
N TYR A 20 -2.25 -17.13 7.55
CA TYR A 20 -2.30 -16.06 8.54
C TYR A 20 -2.53 -14.70 7.87
N LEU A 21 -1.82 -14.38 6.79
CA LEU A 21 -2.05 -13.14 6.06
C LEU A 21 -3.41 -13.12 5.33
N ALA A 22 -3.95 -14.27 4.89
CA ALA A 22 -5.32 -14.34 4.40
C ALA A 22 -6.34 -13.93 5.48
N ILE A 23 -6.18 -14.42 6.70
CA ILE A 23 -7.02 -14.11 7.86
C ILE A 23 -6.88 -12.63 8.24
N LEU A 24 -5.65 -12.12 8.28
CA LEU A 24 -5.37 -10.72 8.58
C LEU A 24 -6.09 -9.79 7.60
N PHE A 25 -5.91 -10.01 6.29
CA PHE A 25 -6.44 -9.12 5.27
C PHE A 25 -7.94 -9.30 5.03
N ASN A 26 -8.48 -10.53 5.02
CA ASN A 26 -9.87 -10.75 4.65
C ASN A 26 -10.86 -10.71 5.84
N ILE A 27 -10.37 -10.81 7.09
CA ILE A 27 -11.23 -10.89 8.28
C ILE A 27 -10.83 -9.84 9.32
N LEU A 28 -9.60 -9.91 9.85
CA LEU A 28 -9.23 -9.14 11.04
C LEU A 28 -9.16 -7.63 10.76
N LEU A 29 -8.46 -7.21 9.70
CA LEU A 29 -8.33 -5.79 9.38
C LEU A 29 -9.66 -5.16 8.95
N PRO A 30 -10.49 -5.74 8.05
CA PRO A 30 -11.81 -5.19 7.73
C PRO A 30 -12.66 -4.91 8.97
N ILE A 31 -12.75 -5.87 9.89
CA ILE A 31 -13.55 -5.70 11.12
C ILE A 31 -12.89 -4.71 12.09
N ALA A 32 -11.56 -4.70 12.21
CA ALA A 32 -10.85 -3.75 13.06
C ALA A 32 -10.95 -2.30 12.56
N TYR A 33 -10.97 -2.09 11.23
CA TYR A 33 -11.23 -0.77 10.64
C TYR A 33 -12.69 -0.33 10.82
N GLU A 34 -13.69 -1.24 10.72
CA GLU A 34 -15.09 -0.92 11.07
C GLU A 34 -15.24 -0.58 12.56
N PHE A 35 -14.55 -1.32 13.44
CA PHE A 35 -14.57 -1.10 14.89
C PHE A 35 -13.88 0.20 15.34
N ASN A 36 -12.87 0.65 14.58
CA ASN A 36 -12.09 1.88 14.82
C ASN A 36 -11.58 2.01 16.28
N PRO A 37 -10.67 1.11 16.73
CA PRO A 37 -10.21 1.05 18.11
C PRO A 37 -9.40 2.30 18.51
N GLN A 38 -9.51 2.69 19.79
CA GLN A 38 -8.68 3.76 20.38
C GLN A 38 -7.34 3.26 20.96
N LEU A 39 -7.21 1.94 21.11
CA LEU A 39 -6.02 1.22 21.58
C LEU A 39 -6.11 -0.21 21.03
N VAL A 40 -5.01 -0.76 20.52
CA VAL A 40 -4.89 -2.17 20.16
C VAL A 40 -4.02 -2.87 21.19
N LEU A 41 -4.57 -3.90 21.84
CA LEU A 41 -3.83 -4.82 22.71
C LEU A 41 -3.68 -6.14 21.98
N VAL A 42 -2.44 -6.62 21.83
CA VAL A 42 -2.11 -7.90 21.21
C VAL A 42 -1.62 -8.87 22.27
N SER A 43 -2.41 -9.94 22.45
CA SER A 43 -2.04 -11.17 23.13
C SER A 43 -1.01 -11.89 22.26
N ALA A 44 0.28 -11.60 22.45
CA ALA A 44 1.34 -11.97 21.52
C ALA A 44 1.92 -13.36 21.86
N GLY A 45 1.16 -14.38 21.50
CA GLY A 45 1.65 -15.76 21.40
C GLY A 45 2.49 -15.97 20.13
N TYR A 46 3.66 -16.58 20.30
CA TYR A 46 4.56 -17.03 19.22
C TYR A 46 4.57 -18.57 19.13
N ASP A 47 3.54 -19.21 19.65
CA ASP A 47 3.31 -20.65 19.60
C ASP A 47 2.83 -21.15 18.23
N ALA A 48 2.24 -20.26 17.42
CA ALA A 48 2.02 -20.50 15.99
C ALA A 48 3.32 -20.48 15.14
N ALA A 49 4.49 -20.20 15.73
CA ALA A 49 5.72 -20.06 14.97
C ALA A 49 6.34 -21.41 14.57
N LEU A 50 7.02 -21.43 13.43
CA LEU A 50 7.72 -22.60 12.86
C LEU A 50 8.55 -23.35 13.91
N GLY A 51 8.27 -24.65 14.05
CA GLY A 51 8.95 -25.56 14.96
C GLY A 51 8.52 -25.47 16.43
N CYS A 52 7.46 -24.71 16.76
CA CYS A 52 6.85 -24.75 18.08
C CYS A 52 6.13 -26.09 18.35
N PRO A 53 6.38 -26.77 19.48
CA PRO A 53 5.74 -28.04 19.81
C PRO A 53 4.22 -27.96 20.00
N GLU A 54 3.71 -26.85 20.53
CA GLU A 54 2.29 -26.75 20.94
C GLU A 54 1.36 -26.31 19.80
N GLY A 55 1.87 -25.51 18.86
CA GLY A 55 1.05 -24.97 17.77
C GLY A 55 1.09 -25.81 16.49
N GLU A 56 2.19 -26.52 16.23
CA GLU A 56 2.43 -27.32 15.01
C GLU A 56 2.17 -26.53 13.69
N MET A 57 2.30 -25.20 13.73
CA MET A 57 2.14 -24.31 12.57
C MET A 57 3.48 -23.95 11.92
N GLU A 58 3.44 -23.37 10.72
CA GLU A 58 4.61 -23.03 9.91
C GLU A 58 4.79 -21.52 9.71
N VAL A 59 4.31 -20.70 10.65
CA VAL A 59 4.42 -19.23 10.58
C VAL A 59 5.87 -18.80 10.82
N THR A 60 6.42 -18.03 9.89
CA THR A 60 7.79 -17.52 9.97
C THR A 60 7.89 -16.31 10.91
N PRO A 61 9.05 -16.06 11.54
CA PRO A 61 9.32 -14.84 12.31
C PRO A 61 8.92 -13.54 11.58
N SER A 62 9.09 -13.49 10.26
CA SER A 62 8.74 -12.32 9.43
C SER A 62 7.24 -12.01 9.43
N CYS A 63 6.36 -13.01 9.51
CA CYS A 63 4.92 -12.79 9.47
C CYS A 63 4.41 -12.04 10.71
N PHE A 64 4.99 -12.28 11.89
CA PHE A 64 4.67 -11.52 13.11
C PHE A 64 4.99 -10.02 12.96
N ALA A 65 6.10 -9.67 12.31
CA ALA A 65 6.42 -8.27 11.99
C ALA A 65 5.40 -7.64 11.03
N GLN A 66 4.95 -8.39 10.01
CA GLN A 66 3.90 -7.93 9.10
C GLN A 66 2.57 -7.66 9.83
N TYR A 67 2.15 -8.55 10.73
CA TYR A 67 1.00 -8.33 11.62
C TYR A 67 1.13 -7.03 12.42
N VAL A 68 2.26 -6.82 13.09
CA VAL A 68 2.53 -5.60 13.87
C VAL A 68 2.50 -4.35 12.98
N ASN A 69 3.07 -4.40 11.78
CA ASN A 69 3.04 -3.29 10.84
C ASN A 69 1.63 -2.93 10.39
N GLN A 70 0.80 -3.91 10.01
CA GLN A 70 -0.58 -3.63 9.60
C GLN A 70 -1.44 -3.15 10.77
N LEU A 71 -1.32 -3.77 11.95
CA LEU A 71 -2.05 -3.34 13.16
C LEU A 71 -1.65 -1.95 13.64
N SER A 72 -0.40 -1.50 13.40
CA SER A 72 0.04 -0.14 13.76
C SER A 72 -0.63 0.99 12.95
N ALA A 73 -1.36 0.67 11.89
CA ALA A 73 -2.20 1.64 11.18
C ALA A 73 -3.50 1.96 11.93
N LEU A 74 -3.92 1.10 12.88
CA LEU A 74 -5.09 1.30 13.73
C LEU A 74 -4.74 2.14 14.96
N ALA A 75 -5.75 2.69 15.63
CA ALA A 75 -5.62 3.38 16.92
C ALA A 75 -4.57 4.52 16.96
N GLU A 76 -4.29 5.17 15.84
CA GLU A 76 -3.22 6.19 15.70
C GLU A 76 -1.82 5.64 16.10
N GLY A 77 -1.58 4.34 15.92
CA GLY A 77 -0.34 3.66 16.32
C GLY A 77 -0.26 3.29 17.80
N LYS A 78 -1.35 3.45 18.58
CA LYS A 78 -1.43 3.00 19.98
C LYS A 78 -1.60 1.47 20.01
N LEU A 79 -0.47 0.79 19.91
CA LEU A 79 -0.35 -0.66 19.86
C LEU A 79 0.52 -1.16 21.02
N CYS A 80 -0.01 -2.10 21.79
CA CYS A 80 0.72 -2.76 22.88
C CYS A 80 0.76 -4.27 22.63
N LEU A 81 1.95 -4.86 22.68
CA LEU A 81 2.17 -6.31 22.63
C LEU A 81 2.45 -6.79 24.06
N VAL A 82 1.73 -7.83 24.48
CA VAL A 82 1.95 -8.55 25.74
C VAL A 82 2.40 -9.96 25.37
N LEU A 83 3.60 -10.38 25.82
CA LEU A 83 4.11 -11.72 25.52
C LEU A 83 3.28 -12.78 26.25
N GLU A 84 2.87 -13.81 25.50
CA GLU A 84 2.12 -14.97 26.01
C GLU A 84 2.91 -16.27 25.73
N GLY A 85 2.35 -17.20 24.95
CA GLY A 85 2.99 -18.47 24.57
C GLY A 85 4.11 -18.34 23.54
N GLY A 86 4.80 -19.45 23.28
CA GLY A 86 5.92 -19.54 22.34
C GLY A 86 7.02 -20.45 22.89
N TYR A 87 7.04 -21.71 22.43
CA TYR A 87 7.78 -22.77 23.12
C TYR A 87 9.00 -23.29 22.32
N CYS A 88 9.14 -22.88 21.06
CA CYS A 88 10.42 -22.94 20.35
C CYS A 88 11.25 -21.68 20.67
N ILE A 89 12.31 -21.82 21.48
CA ILE A 89 13.10 -20.69 22.00
C ILE A 89 13.74 -19.85 20.87
N LYS A 90 14.28 -20.50 19.83
CA LYS A 90 14.86 -19.82 18.66
C LYS A 90 13.79 -18.99 17.96
N THR A 91 12.74 -19.62 17.45
CA THR A 91 11.69 -18.94 16.67
C THR A 91 10.94 -17.87 17.49
N LEU A 92 10.70 -18.10 18.79
CA LEU A 92 10.19 -17.08 19.72
C LEU A 92 11.09 -15.84 19.74
N SER A 93 12.39 -16.03 20.00
CA SER A 93 13.33 -14.91 20.17
C SER A 93 13.44 -14.04 18.90
N GLU A 94 13.45 -14.69 17.73
CA GLU A 94 13.49 -14.02 16.43
C GLU A 94 12.14 -13.35 16.10
N GLY A 95 11.01 -14.00 16.39
CA GLY A 95 9.67 -13.42 16.24
C GLY A 95 9.48 -12.16 17.07
N VAL A 96 9.87 -12.19 18.36
CA VAL A 96 9.86 -11.01 19.23
C VAL A 96 10.79 -9.92 18.69
N ALA A 97 12.00 -10.26 18.24
CA ALA A 97 12.95 -9.28 17.70
C ALA A 97 12.42 -8.59 16.43
N LEU A 98 11.77 -9.32 15.53
CA LEU A 98 11.17 -8.76 14.31
C LEU A 98 9.89 -7.95 14.61
N SER A 99 9.05 -8.38 15.55
CA SER A 99 7.92 -7.58 16.06
C SER A 99 8.38 -6.25 16.66
N LEU A 100 9.46 -6.24 17.44
CA LEU A 100 10.03 -5.00 18.00
C LEU A 100 10.62 -4.09 16.91
N LYS A 101 11.27 -4.63 15.86
CA LYS A 101 11.71 -3.84 14.69
C LYS A 101 10.52 -3.15 14.00
N ALA A 102 9.41 -3.85 13.82
CA ALA A 102 8.19 -3.27 13.24
C ALA A 102 7.60 -2.13 14.11
N LEU A 103 7.61 -2.26 15.44
CA LEU A 103 7.22 -1.17 16.37
C LEU A 103 8.17 0.04 16.31
N LEU A 104 9.48 -0.17 16.12
CA LEU A 104 10.46 0.89 15.90
C LEU A 104 10.32 1.59 14.53
N GLY A 105 9.41 1.09 13.68
CA GLY A 105 9.21 1.57 12.32
C GLY A 105 10.41 1.30 11.42
N ASP A 106 11.14 0.20 11.68
CA ASP A 106 12.12 -0.34 10.75
C ASP A 106 11.39 -1.23 9.71
N PRO A 107 11.99 -1.49 8.54
CA PRO A 107 11.40 -2.34 7.51
C PRO A 107 10.90 -3.70 8.01
N CYS A 108 9.71 -4.07 7.58
CA CYS A 108 9.26 -5.46 7.73
C CYS A 108 9.93 -6.32 6.66
N PRO A 109 10.55 -7.44 7.04
CA PRO A 109 11.18 -8.30 6.04
C PRO A 109 10.16 -8.94 5.10
N ARG A 110 10.63 -9.31 3.90
CA ARG A 110 9.86 -10.18 3.02
C ARG A 110 9.48 -11.50 3.68
N VAL A 111 8.29 -11.94 3.31
CA VAL A 111 7.72 -13.24 3.64
C VAL A 111 8.01 -14.17 2.47
N LEU A 112 8.42 -15.41 2.75
CA LEU A 112 9.21 -16.22 1.80
C LEU A 112 8.44 -17.40 1.18
N ARG A 113 7.10 -17.43 1.29
CA ARG A 113 6.24 -18.59 0.92
C ARG A 113 5.12 -18.23 -0.09
N PRO A 114 4.58 -19.20 -0.87
CA PRO A 114 3.67 -18.91 -1.98
C PRO A 114 2.27 -18.48 -1.54
N TYR A 115 1.87 -17.26 -1.92
CA TYR A 115 0.67 -16.60 -1.41
C TYR A 115 -0.66 -17.04 -2.01
N TRP A 116 -0.70 -17.63 -3.21
CA TRP A 116 -1.92 -18.08 -3.91
C TRP A 116 -2.80 -19.08 -3.11
N ARG A 117 -2.28 -19.65 -2.01
CA ARG A 117 -3.08 -20.35 -1.00
C ARG A 117 -4.11 -19.43 -0.33
N SER A 118 -3.74 -18.20 0.03
CA SER A 118 -4.62 -17.20 0.67
C SER A 118 -5.93 -16.97 -0.08
N LEU A 119 -5.87 -16.86 -1.41
CA LEU A 119 -7.02 -16.65 -2.29
C LEU A 119 -7.94 -17.88 -2.38
N ARG A 120 -7.43 -19.10 -2.16
CA ARG A 120 -8.27 -20.31 -2.12
C ARG A 120 -9.18 -20.33 -0.89
N TYR A 121 -8.72 -19.81 0.24
CA TYR A 121 -9.54 -19.73 1.45
C TYR A 121 -10.68 -18.71 1.36
N GLN A 122 -10.71 -17.80 0.39
CA GLN A 122 -11.85 -16.87 0.22
C GLN A 122 -13.20 -17.59 0.00
N GLY A 123 -13.19 -18.83 -0.51
CA GLY A 123 -14.38 -19.69 -0.58
C GLY A 123 -14.70 -20.44 0.71
N ASP A 124 -13.68 -20.99 1.39
CA ASP A 124 -13.85 -21.85 2.57
C ASP A 124 -14.14 -21.05 3.85
N LEU A 125 -13.65 -19.80 3.95
CA LEU A 125 -13.93 -18.88 5.06
C LEU A 125 -15.41 -18.44 5.13
N ALA A 126 -16.24 -18.76 4.12
CA ALA A 126 -17.69 -18.62 4.18
C ALA A 126 -18.35 -19.53 5.24
N SER A 127 -17.62 -20.51 5.78
CA SER A 127 -18.05 -21.35 6.91
C SER A 127 -17.94 -20.66 8.28
N ILE A 128 -17.27 -19.49 8.35
CA ILE A 128 -17.19 -18.69 9.59
C ILE A 128 -18.60 -18.22 9.96
N SER A 129 -19.05 -18.58 11.16
CA SER A 129 -20.34 -18.16 11.71
C SER A 129 -20.33 -16.68 12.12
N LEU A 130 -20.32 -15.80 11.13
CA LEU A 130 -20.68 -14.40 11.32
C LEU A 130 -22.17 -14.33 11.63
N SER A 131 -22.53 -14.11 12.89
CA SER A 131 -23.93 -14.01 13.31
C SER A 131 -24.70 -12.98 12.44
N PRO A 132 -25.73 -13.39 11.68
CA PRO A 132 -26.34 -12.50 10.68
C PRO A 132 -27.14 -11.39 11.37
N ARG A 133 -26.77 -10.13 11.10
CA ARG A 133 -27.42 -8.94 11.67
C ARG A 133 -28.76 -8.65 11.00
N THR A 134 -29.84 -9.23 11.50
CA THR A 134 -31.22 -8.71 11.31
C THR A 134 -31.90 -8.54 12.68
N GLY A 135 -32.22 -7.29 13.05
CA GLY A 135 -32.92 -6.97 14.31
C GLY A 135 -32.12 -6.23 15.39
N LEU A 136 -31.14 -5.40 15.02
CA LEU A 136 -30.17 -4.74 15.93
C LEU A 136 -30.76 -3.81 17.03
N LEU A 137 -32.09 -3.65 17.16
CA LEU A 137 -32.72 -2.70 18.09
C LEU A 137 -33.99 -3.20 18.82
N SER A 138 -34.42 -4.46 18.66
CA SER A 138 -35.76 -4.85 19.18
C SER A 138 -35.96 -6.33 19.53
N LEU A 139 -35.04 -6.96 20.25
CA LEU A 139 -35.29 -8.26 20.89
C LEU A 139 -34.81 -8.26 22.35
N PRO A 140 -35.66 -8.65 23.33
CA PRO A 140 -35.21 -8.93 24.69
C PRO A 140 -34.31 -10.19 24.70
N PRO A 141 -33.52 -10.41 25.77
CA PRO A 141 -32.74 -11.63 25.91
C PRO A 141 -33.63 -12.86 25.76
N LYS A 142 -33.13 -13.85 25.01
CA LYS A 142 -33.80 -15.11 24.70
C LYS A 142 -34.20 -15.82 26.00
N GLU A 143 -35.50 -15.99 26.24
CA GLU A 143 -35.97 -16.67 27.46
C GLU A 143 -35.31 -18.05 27.60
N GLY A 144 -34.69 -18.29 28.75
CA GLY A 144 -33.97 -19.53 29.06
C GLY A 144 -32.44 -19.42 29.13
N ILE A 145 -31.82 -18.29 28.75
CA ILE A 145 -30.36 -18.09 28.91
C ILE A 145 -30.08 -16.86 29.76
N SER A 146 -29.60 -17.09 30.99
CA SER A 146 -29.12 -16.05 31.90
C SER A 146 -27.60 -15.87 31.79
N PHE A 147 -27.16 -14.64 31.51
CA PHE A 147 -25.75 -14.26 31.54
C PHE A 147 -25.43 -13.65 32.91
N TYR A 148 -24.59 -14.34 33.69
CA TYR A 148 -24.11 -13.84 34.98
C TYR A 148 -22.86 -12.98 34.78
N THR A 149 -22.99 -11.67 34.97
CA THR A 149 -21.85 -10.83 35.32
C THR A 149 -21.57 -10.96 36.82
N HIS A 150 -20.29 -11.09 37.19
CA HIS A 150 -19.73 -11.17 38.56
C HIS A 150 -19.50 -12.57 39.17
N SER A 151 -18.49 -13.28 38.67
CA SER A 151 -17.36 -13.73 39.50
C SER A 151 -16.18 -14.17 38.61
N LYS A 152 -14.99 -13.60 38.83
CA LYS A 152 -13.75 -14.05 38.17
C LYS A 152 -13.31 -15.38 38.81
N PRO A 153 -12.95 -16.43 38.05
CA PRO A 153 -12.41 -17.65 38.64
C PRO A 153 -11.09 -17.38 39.38
N GLU A 154 -10.91 -18.00 40.55
CA GLU A 154 -9.65 -17.92 41.31
C GLU A 154 -8.56 -18.87 40.78
N SER A 155 -8.93 -19.87 39.97
CA SER A 155 -8.00 -20.77 39.28
C SER A 155 -8.58 -21.27 37.96
N PHE A 156 -7.68 -21.60 37.02
CA PHE A 156 -7.98 -22.36 35.81
C PHE A 156 -7.42 -23.77 35.96
N SER A 157 -8.16 -24.79 35.54
CA SER A 157 -7.61 -26.13 35.35
C SER A 157 -6.76 -26.14 34.07
N LEU A 158 -5.46 -26.38 34.23
CA LEU A 158 -4.62 -26.79 33.10
C LEU A 158 -5.02 -28.22 32.74
N ASP A 159 -5.67 -28.42 31.60
CA ASP A 159 -5.74 -29.74 30.97
C ASP A 159 -4.30 -30.15 30.64
N GLN A 160 -3.81 -31.21 31.29
CA GLN A 160 -2.42 -31.68 31.13
C GLN A 160 -2.22 -32.57 29.89
N ASP A 161 -3.31 -32.89 29.18
CA ASP A 161 -3.35 -33.90 28.11
C ASP A 161 -3.30 -33.32 26.68
N CYS A 162 -3.08 -32.01 26.51
CA CYS A 162 -2.80 -31.42 25.19
C CYS A 162 -1.37 -31.70 24.69
N TRP A 163 -0.47 -32.18 25.56
CA TRP A 163 0.91 -32.46 25.19
C TRP A 163 1.11 -33.87 24.63
N ASN A 164 1.15 -33.98 23.30
CA ASN A 164 1.48 -35.23 22.62
C ASN A 164 2.76 -35.03 21.80
N PRO A 165 3.94 -35.52 22.26
CA PRO A 165 5.21 -35.32 21.56
C PRO A 165 5.29 -36.24 20.33
N GLY A 166 4.53 -35.88 19.29
CA GLY A 166 4.69 -36.36 17.93
C GLY A 166 6.07 -36.03 17.37
N VAL A 167 6.38 -36.58 16.19
CA VAL A 167 7.73 -36.51 15.61
C VAL A 167 8.09 -35.08 15.19
N MET A 168 8.56 -34.28 16.15
CA MET A 168 9.15 -32.98 15.89
C MET A 168 10.39 -33.14 15.02
N GLU A 169 10.57 -32.23 14.06
CA GLU A 169 11.88 -32.05 13.44
C GLU A 169 12.90 -31.71 14.54
N SER A 170 14.09 -32.31 14.45
CA SER A 170 15.14 -32.05 15.45
C SER A 170 15.47 -30.56 15.49
N ALA A 171 15.67 -29.99 16.68
CA ALA A 171 15.89 -28.56 16.86
C ALA A 171 16.94 -27.95 15.89
N HIS A 172 18.02 -28.68 15.58
CA HIS A 172 19.03 -28.25 14.59
C HIS A 172 18.50 -28.03 13.16
N VAL A 173 17.45 -28.74 12.74
CA VAL A 173 16.80 -28.54 11.43
C VAL A 173 15.94 -27.29 11.46
N VAL A 174 15.15 -27.09 12.51
CA VAL A 174 14.35 -25.87 12.72
C VAL A 174 15.26 -24.63 12.81
N ASP A 175 16.34 -24.71 13.60
CA ASP A 175 17.33 -23.63 13.73
C ASP A 175 17.95 -23.29 12.36
N ALA A 176 18.33 -24.30 11.57
CA ALA A 176 18.89 -24.09 10.23
C ALA A 176 17.86 -23.49 9.24
N GLN A 177 16.60 -23.90 9.30
CA GLN A 177 15.52 -23.29 8.52
C GLN A 177 15.31 -21.82 8.92
N VAL A 178 15.27 -21.52 10.22
CA VAL A 178 15.13 -20.15 10.73
C VAL A 178 16.33 -19.29 10.33
N ASP A 179 17.55 -19.80 10.45
CA ASP A 179 18.76 -19.09 10.02
C ASP A 179 18.80 -18.86 8.50
N GLU A 180 18.30 -19.80 7.68
CA GLU A 180 18.14 -19.60 6.23
C GLU A 180 17.10 -18.52 5.90
N LEU A 181 15.94 -18.54 6.58
CA LEU A 181 14.91 -17.51 6.43
C LEU A 181 15.48 -16.13 6.81
N LEU A 182 16.20 -16.04 7.93
CA LEU A 182 16.83 -14.81 8.40
C LEU A 182 17.95 -14.32 7.46
N ALA A 183 18.78 -15.21 6.92
CA ALA A 183 19.81 -14.86 5.94
C ALA A 183 19.22 -14.29 4.64
N ARG A 184 17.99 -14.68 4.29
CA ARG A 184 17.22 -14.11 3.17
C ARG A 184 16.56 -12.76 3.53
N THR A 185 16.36 -12.46 4.81
CA THR A 185 15.83 -11.15 5.25
C THR A 185 16.91 -10.06 5.29
N VAL A 186 16.73 -9.00 4.49
CA VAL A 186 17.74 -7.95 4.34
C VAL A 186 17.74 -7.00 5.55
N HIS A 187 18.55 -7.28 6.57
CA HIS A 187 18.76 -6.42 7.74
C HIS A 187 19.61 -5.16 7.44
N ARG A 188 19.25 -4.36 6.42
CA ARG A 188 19.95 -3.12 6.08
C ARG A 188 19.25 -1.92 6.71
N ARG A 189 19.91 -1.30 7.68
CA ARG A 189 19.51 0.00 8.22
C ARG A 189 20.02 1.10 7.29
N THR A 190 19.11 1.81 6.63
CA THR A 190 19.45 2.96 5.77
C THR A 190 19.94 4.15 6.60
N LYS A 191 20.65 5.08 5.95
CA LYS A 191 21.16 6.29 6.60
C LYS A 191 20.03 7.25 7.03
N HIS A 192 18.97 7.31 6.24
CA HIS A 192 17.80 8.16 6.47
C HIS A 192 16.49 7.36 6.32
N LYS A 193 15.45 7.65 7.12
CA LYS A 193 14.16 6.96 6.97
C LYS A 193 13.43 7.41 5.69
N VAL A 194 13.15 8.71 5.55
CA VAL A 194 12.40 9.24 4.38
C VAL A 194 13.26 10.24 3.61
N GLY A 195 13.40 10.04 2.30
CA GLY A 195 13.98 10.99 1.36
C GLY A 195 12.91 11.89 0.72
N LEU A 196 13.28 13.12 0.37
CA LEU A 196 12.38 14.08 -0.27
C LEU A 196 13.11 14.89 -1.35
N VAL A 197 12.60 14.87 -2.57
CA VAL A 197 13.04 15.76 -3.67
C VAL A 197 11.98 16.82 -3.93
N TYR A 198 12.43 18.06 -4.09
CA TYR A 198 11.65 19.20 -4.59
C TYR A 198 12.65 20.21 -5.20
N GLU A 199 12.36 20.70 -6.40
CA GLU A 199 13.21 21.64 -7.14
C GLU A 199 12.33 22.73 -7.78
N ASP A 200 12.66 24.02 -7.58
CA ASP A 200 11.83 25.14 -8.05
C ASP A 200 11.63 25.15 -9.59
N ALA A 201 12.50 24.47 -10.34
CA ALA A 201 12.35 24.27 -11.78
C ALA A 201 11.00 23.61 -12.15
N VAL A 202 10.41 22.80 -11.26
CA VAL A 202 9.08 22.19 -11.46
C VAL A 202 7.91 23.15 -11.17
N LEU A 203 8.13 24.46 -11.01
CA LEU A 203 7.08 25.49 -10.92
C LEU A 203 6.94 26.35 -12.19
N ASN A 204 7.83 26.18 -13.16
CA ASN A 204 7.92 27.05 -14.33
C ASN A 204 6.81 26.80 -15.36
N HIS A 205 6.38 25.53 -15.54
CA HIS A 205 5.21 25.24 -16.36
C HIS A 205 3.90 25.73 -15.71
N ARG A 206 3.15 26.55 -16.45
CA ARG A 206 1.87 27.17 -16.05
C ARG A 206 1.02 27.50 -17.29
N ASP A 207 -0.29 27.62 -17.10
CA ASP A 207 -1.20 28.08 -18.16
C ASP A 207 -0.98 29.58 -18.44
N THR A 208 -0.75 29.93 -19.70
CA THR A 208 -0.65 31.32 -20.19
C THR A 208 -1.86 31.72 -21.04
N GLY A 209 -2.92 30.90 -21.04
CA GLY A 209 -4.18 31.09 -21.77
C GLY A 209 -5.21 31.95 -21.02
N LEU A 210 -6.48 31.72 -21.36
CA LEU A 210 -7.64 32.39 -20.76
C LEU A 210 -8.09 31.74 -19.43
N GLY A 211 -7.30 30.80 -18.89
CA GLY A 211 -7.67 29.93 -17.78
C GLY A 211 -8.59 28.78 -18.20
N GLY A 212 -8.71 27.79 -17.31
CA GLY A 212 -9.58 26.62 -17.49
C GLY A 212 -8.97 25.29 -17.09
N PHE A 213 -7.64 25.23 -16.90
CA PHE A 213 -6.95 24.07 -16.35
C PHE A 213 -6.83 24.17 -14.82
N GLU A 214 -6.95 23.03 -14.14
CA GLU A 214 -6.79 22.93 -12.67
C GLU A 214 -5.34 22.65 -12.24
N GLU A 215 -4.43 22.44 -13.19
CA GLU A 215 -2.99 22.32 -12.94
C GLU A 215 -2.38 23.72 -12.75
N CYS A 216 -2.01 24.06 -11.52
CA CYS A 216 -1.44 25.32 -11.07
C CYS A 216 -0.12 25.04 -10.30
N PRO A 217 1.01 25.74 -10.57
CA PRO A 217 2.26 25.60 -9.80
C PRO A 217 2.08 25.66 -8.27
N GLU A 218 1.13 26.48 -7.84
CA GLU A 218 0.69 26.69 -6.47
C GLU A 218 0.34 25.37 -5.74
N ARG A 219 -0.01 24.30 -6.47
CA ARG A 219 -0.26 22.96 -5.90
C ARG A 219 0.99 22.38 -5.24
N VAL A 220 2.13 22.45 -5.94
CA VAL A 220 3.43 21.96 -5.45
C VAL A 220 3.91 22.87 -4.31
N GLU A 221 3.81 24.19 -4.49
CA GLU A 221 4.15 25.17 -3.45
C GLU A 221 3.35 24.94 -2.16
N ARG A 222 2.05 24.66 -2.28
CA ARG A 222 1.16 24.46 -1.12
C ARG A 222 1.48 23.19 -0.33
N ILE A 223 1.92 22.14 -1.01
CA ILE A 223 2.43 20.93 -0.36
C ILE A 223 3.71 21.26 0.42
N VAL A 224 4.68 21.93 -0.20
CA VAL A 224 5.93 22.36 0.45
C VAL A 224 5.67 23.27 1.66
N GLN A 225 4.77 24.25 1.53
CA GLN A 225 4.32 25.11 2.65
C GLN A 225 3.73 24.29 3.80
N THR A 226 2.91 23.28 3.48
CA THR A 226 2.25 22.43 4.49
C THR A 226 3.25 21.53 5.20
N LEU A 227 4.21 20.93 4.48
CA LEU A 227 5.29 20.12 5.04
C LEU A 227 6.19 20.94 5.97
N LYS A 228 6.50 22.19 5.60
CA LYS A 228 7.25 23.13 6.45
C LYS A 228 6.45 23.52 7.70
N LYS A 229 5.18 23.92 7.54
CA LYS A 229 4.29 24.31 8.65
C LYS A 229 4.07 23.18 9.67
N THR A 230 4.09 21.93 9.24
CA THR A 230 3.89 20.74 10.09
C THR A 230 5.18 20.15 10.66
N GLY A 231 6.35 20.72 10.34
CA GLY A 231 7.65 20.19 10.74
C GLY A 231 8.00 18.83 10.12
N ILE A 232 7.29 18.40 9.07
CA ILE A 232 7.61 17.18 8.31
C ILE A 232 8.82 17.43 7.41
N TRP A 233 8.94 18.65 6.85
CA TRP A 233 10.05 19.06 5.99
C TRP A 233 11.41 18.77 6.64
N ASP A 234 11.64 19.26 7.86
CA ASP A 234 12.92 19.13 8.58
C ASP A 234 13.21 17.71 9.08
N ARG A 235 12.22 16.79 9.00
CA ARG A 235 12.38 15.37 9.35
C ARG A 235 12.79 14.50 8.16
N CYS A 236 12.70 15.04 6.94
CA CYS A 236 13.09 14.33 5.72
C CYS A 236 14.55 14.60 5.35
N TYR A 237 15.17 13.62 4.70
CA TYR A 237 16.45 13.81 4.04
C TYR A 237 16.22 14.46 2.67
N HIS A 238 16.71 15.69 2.49
CA HIS A 238 16.63 16.38 1.20
C HIS A 238 17.61 15.75 0.21
N ILE A 239 17.04 15.10 -0.81
CA ILE A 239 17.76 14.53 -1.94
C ILE A 239 17.86 15.64 -2.99
N GLN A 240 19.05 15.78 -3.59
CA GLN A 240 19.27 16.71 -4.70
C GLN A 240 18.61 16.18 -5.99
N GLY A 241 17.75 16.98 -6.61
CA GLY A 241 17.17 16.69 -7.90
C GLY A 241 18.14 16.93 -9.06
N ARG A 242 17.73 16.48 -10.25
CA ARG A 242 18.43 16.73 -11.52
C ARG A 242 17.45 16.77 -12.67
N GLU A 243 17.89 17.26 -13.81
CA GLU A 243 17.23 17.06 -15.09
C GLU A 243 17.46 15.62 -15.59
N ALA A 244 16.45 15.03 -16.24
CA ALA A 244 16.59 13.78 -16.96
C ALA A 244 17.32 14.01 -18.29
N THR A 245 18.23 13.10 -18.62
CA THR A 245 18.94 13.10 -19.90
C THR A 245 18.04 12.59 -21.03
N ASP A 246 18.34 12.98 -22.28
CA ASP A 246 17.63 12.47 -23.46
C ASP A 246 17.66 10.94 -23.53
N ALA A 247 18.75 10.30 -23.09
CA ALA A 247 18.88 8.85 -23.04
C ALA A 247 17.87 8.20 -22.06
N GLU A 248 17.63 8.83 -20.91
CA GLU A 248 16.64 8.37 -19.93
C GLU A 248 15.21 8.59 -20.43
N LEU A 249 14.93 9.74 -21.06
CA LEU A 249 13.63 9.99 -21.71
C LEU A 249 13.38 9.00 -22.87
N CYS A 250 14.44 8.62 -23.60
CA CYS A 250 14.40 7.64 -24.70
C CYS A 250 14.13 6.20 -24.24
N LEU A 251 14.17 5.89 -22.94
CA LEU A 251 13.77 4.57 -22.43
C LEU A 251 12.27 4.30 -22.66
N VAL A 252 11.46 5.36 -22.77
CA VAL A 252 9.99 5.28 -22.92
C VAL A 252 9.50 5.98 -24.19
N HIS A 253 10.10 7.12 -24.55
CA HIS A 253 9.64 7.95 -25.66
C HIS A 253 10.59 7.88 -26.86
N GLY A 254 10.09 7.60 -28.05
CA GLY A 254 10.91 7.66 -29.27
C GLY A 254 11.52 9.05 -29.49
N GLU A 255 12.73 9.12 -30.04
CA GLU A 255 13.47 10.38 -30.23
C GLU A 255 12.67 11.47 -30.94
N ASP A 256 11.83 11.12 -31.92
CA ASP A 256 10.95 12.05 -32.63
C ASP A 256 9.90 12.71 -31.74
N HIS A 257 9.48 12.04 -30.65
CA HIS A 257 8.61 12.63 -29.64
C HIS A 257 9.37 13.68 -28.83
N ILE A 258 10.53 13.31 -28.27
CA ILE A 258 11.40 14.20 -27.48
C ILE A 258 11.81 15.41 -28.32
N ARG A 259 12.25 15.21 -29.56
CA ARG A 259 12.67 16.27 -30.49
C ARG A 259 11.51 17.20 -30.88
N ARG A 260 10.25 16.72 -30.91
CA ARG A 260 9.07 17.58 -31.10
C ARG A 260 8.77 18.41 -29.87
N PHE A 261 8.82 17.82 -28.67
CA PHE A 261 8.57 18.57 -27.43
C PHE A 261 9.70 19.56 -27.12
N LYS A 262 10.98 19.24 -27.37
CA LYS A 262 12.07 20.23 -27.26
C LYS A 262 11.88 21.48 -28.12
N LYS A 263 11.17 21.39 -29.26
CA LYS A 263 10.86 22.57 -30.08
C LYS A 263 9.89 23.53 -29.39
N THR A 264 9.02 23.06 -28.48
CA THR A 264 8.03 23.93 -27.79
C THR A 264 8.70 25.02 -26.97
N MET A 265 9.90 24.75 -26.43
CA MET A 265 10.75 25.72 -25.73
C MET A 265 11.06 26.98 -26.57
N THR A 266 11.03 26.87 -27.90
CA THR A 266 11.35 27.94 -28.85
C THR A 266 10.12 28.46 -29.62
N MET A 267 8.93 27.90 -29.39
CA MET A 267 7.71 28.34 -30.04
C MET A 267 7.16 29.61 -29.38
N GLY A 268 6.59 30.51 -30.18
CA GLY A 268 5.78 31.61 -29.66
C GLY A 268 4.43 31.12 -29.11
N GLU A 269 3.81 31.91 -28.23
CA GLU A 269 2.58 31.52 -27.50
C GLU A 269 1.43 31.08 -28.41
N GLU A 270 1.21 31.77 -29.53
CA GLU A 270 0.16 31.40 -30.49
C GLU A 270 0.44 30.04 -31.14
N ALA A 271 1.70 29.76 -31.49
CA ALA A 271 2.10 28.46 -32.04
C ALA A 271 1.96 27.34 -31.00
N LEU A 272 2.25 27.61 -29.72
CA LEU A 272 1.99 26.67 -28.62
C LEU A 272 0.50 26.40 -28.43
N ARG A 273 -0.34 27.44 -28.45
CA ARG A 273 -1.80 27.32 -28.37
C ARG A 273 -2.41 26.55 -29.54
N VAL A 274 -1.85 26.66 -30.75
CA VAL A 274 -2.24 25.80 -31.88
C VAL A 274 -1.72 24.37 -31.70
N TYR A 275 -0.47 24.20 -31.24
CA TYR A 275 0.13 22.88 -31.09
C TYR A 275 -0.54 22.03 -30.01
N GLN A 276 -0.87 22.61 -28.84
CA GLN A 276 -1.53 21.92 -27.74
C GLN A 276 -2.92 21.36 -28.13
N ASN A 277 -3.64 22.01 -29.05
CA ASN A 277 -4.93 21.54 -29.58
C ASN A 277 -4.81 20.23 -30.39
N SER A 278 -3.59 19.79 -30.72
CA SER A 278 -3.34 18.46 -31.31
C SER A 278 -3.44 17.32 -30.28
N PHE A 279 -3.56 17.67 -28.99
CA PHE A 279 -3.63 16.76 -27.86
C PHE A 279 -4.95 16.96 -27.09
N LYS A 280 -5.35 15.96 -26.31
CA LYS A 280 -6.53 16.06 -25.44
C LYS A 280 -6.11 16.49 -24.05
N SER A 281 -6.70 17.57 -23.54
CA SER A 281 -6.53 18.05 -22.16
C SER A 281 -5.07 18.35 -21.75
N ILE A 282 -4.27 18.87 -22.68
CA ILE A 282 -2.90 19.35 -22.42
C ILE A 282 -2.85 20.86 -22.71
N PHE A 283 -2.17 21.62 -21.85
CA PHE A 283 -1.70 22.98 -22.15
C PHE A 283 -0.16 23.00 -22.22
N LEU A 284 0.40 23.95 -22.97
CA LEU A 284 1.84 24.06 -23.16
C LEU A 284 2.31 25.51 -23.00
N CYS A 285 3.44 25.67 -22.31
CA CYS A 285 4.26 26.87 -22.28
C CYS A 285 5.70 26.50 -22.69
N GLN A 286 6.57 27.50 -22.88
CA GLN A 286 7.97 27.24 -23.26
C GLN A 286 8.71 26.35 -22.23
N GLU A 287 8.42 26.55 -20.95
CA GLU A 287 8.99 25.77 -19.84
C GLU A 287 8.37 24.38 -19.61
N SER A 288 7.39 23.94 -20.41
CA SER A 288 6.75 22.63 -20.26
C SER A 288 7.74 21.47 -20.39
N PHE A 289 8.64 21.52 -21.39
CA PHE A 289 9.62 20.44 -21.60
C PHE A 289 10.63 20.38 -20.45
N ASN A 290 11.22 21.53 -20.08
CA ASN A 290 12.16 21.63 -18.95
C ASN A 290 11.53 21.11 -17.66
N SER A 291 10.31 21.56 -17.35
CA SER A 291 9.56 21.14 -16.16
C SER A 291 9.34 19.63 -16.12
N ALA A 292 9.03 19.01 -17.26
CA ALA A 292 8.86 17.56 -17.37
C ALA A 292 10.19 16.81 -17.20
N ALA A 293 11.27 17.27 -17.85
CA ALA A 293 12.60 16.66 -17.74
C ALA A 293 13.15 16.74 -16.30
N TRP A 294 12.97 17.87 -15.62
CA TRP A 294 13.28 18.02 -14.19
C TRP A 294 12.44 17.10 -13.31
N ALA A 295 11.13 17.01 -13.55
CA ALA A 295 10.28 16.11 -12.79
C ALA A 295 10.68 14.63 -12.95
N VAL A 296 11.07 14.19 -14.16
CA VAL A 296 11.57 12.82 -14.40
C VAL A 296 12.87 12.60 -13.63
N GLY A 297 13.86 13.50 -13.78
CA GLY A 297 15.16 13.36 -13.14
C GLY A 297 15.08 13.42 -11.61
N CYS A 298 14.15 14.19 -11.05
CA CYS A 298 13.82 14.18 -9.62
C CYS A 298 13.22 12.85 -9.15
N SER A 299 12.33 12.25 -9.93
CA SER A 299 11.75 10.93 -9.64
C SER A 299 12.83 9.84 -9.67
N LEU A 300 13.72 9.89 -10.66
CA LEU A 300 14.91 9.03 -10.75
C LEU A 300 15.84 9.24 -9.53
N SER A 301 16.11 10.48 -9.10
CA SER A 301 16.91 10.75 -7.90
C SER A 301 16.33 10.13 -6.61
N VAL A 302 15.00 10.07 -6.46
CA VAL A 302 14.36 9.36 -5.34
C VAL A 302 14.61 7.85 -5.44
N ILE A 303 14.38 7.26 -6.62
CA ILE A 303 14.58 5.83 -6.87
C ILE A 303 16.04 5.44 -6.65
N ASP A 304 16.99 6.20 -7.20
CA ASP A 304 18.43 6.02 -7.00
C ASP A 304 18.79 6.07 -5.51
N SER A 305 18.23 7.01 -4.74
CA SER A 305 18.49 7.15 -3.30
C SER A 305 17.94 5.99 -2.47
N ILE A 306 16.81 5.40 -2.88
CA ILE A 306 16.22 4.21 -2.25
C ILE A 306 17.04 2.96 -2.60
N LEU A 307 17.35 2.73 -3.88
CA LEU A 307 18.08 1.56 -4.35
C LEU A 307 19.54 1.54 -3.85
N THR A 308 20.18 2.71 -3.72
CA THR A 308 21.51 2.85 -3.11
C THR A 308 21.51 2.84 -1.58
N ASN A 309 20.35 2.71 -0.93
CA ASN A 309 20.16 2.64 0.53
C ASN A 309 20.52 3.95 1.28
N GLN A 310 20.51 5.10 0.60
CA GLN A 310 20.62 6.41 1.27
C GLN A 310 19.39 6.70 2.12
N CYS A 311 18.19 6.45 1.58
CA CYS A 311 16.92 6.51 2.28
C CYS A 311 16.15 5.18 2.20
N GLN A 312 15.22 4.93 3.12
CA GLN A 312 14.39 3.71 3.11
C GLN A 312 13.24 3.81 2.12
N SER A 313 12.52 4.92 2.19
CA SER A 313 11.45 5.32 1.29
C SER A 313 11.67 6.78 0.89
N GLY A 314 10.90 7.28 -0.07
CA GLY A 314 10.98 8.69 -0.42
C GLY A 314 9.83 9.19 -1.26
N ALA A 315 9.76 10.51 -1.41
CA ALA A 315 8.76 11.17 -2.24
C ALA A 315 9.40 12.22 -3.16
N ALA A 316 8.91 12.30 -4.40
CA ALA A 316 9.22 13.37 -5.33
C ALA A 316 8.03 14.34 -5.38
N ILE A 317 8.18 15.55 -4.86
CA ILE A 317 7.16 16.60 -4.97
C ILE A 317 7.27 17.26 -6.35
N VAL A 318 6.83 16.52 -7.36
CA VAL A 318 6.89 16.88 -8.78
C VAL A 318 5.51 16.72 -9.44
N ARG A 319 5.43 16.60 -10.77
CA ARG A 319 4.16 16.45 -11.52
C ARG A 319 4.25 15.30 -12.53
N ILE A 320 4.18 14.03 -12.11
CA ILE A 320 4.41 12.82 -12.93
C ILE A 320 3.63 11.58 -12.45
N LEU A 321 3.27 10.70 -13.42
CA LEU A 321 2.53 9.43 -13.34
C LEU A 321 3.26 8.19 -12.70
N ILE A 322 2.51 7.12 -12.35
CA ILE A 322 2.87 5.67 -12.04
C ILE A 322 3.06 5.30 -10.54
N ILE A 323 2.39 4.31 -9.86
CA ILE A 323 1.25 3.36 -10.10
C ILE A 323 -0.03 3.75 -9.31
N ASP A 324 -1.23 3.48 -9.83
CA ASP A 324 -2.41 4.38 -9.82
C ASP A 324 -3.51 4.19 -8.73
N TRP A 325 -3.55 5.09 -7.74
CA TRP A 325 -4.74 5.35 -6.91
C TRP A 325 -5.44 6.69 -7.23
N ASP A 326 -4.99 7.37 -8.30
CA ASP A 326 -5.65 8.54 -8.88
C ASP A 326 -7.03 8.10 -9.38
N ILE A 327 -8.00 9.01 -9.45
CA ILE A 327 -9.35 8.59 -9.83
C ILE A 327 -9.44 8.24 -11.33
N HIS A 328 -8.45 8.62 -12.13
CA HIS A 328 -8.36 8.30 -13.56
C HIS A 328 -7.63 6.98 -13.80
N HIS A 329 -7.92 6.31 -14.91
CA HIS A 329 -7.11 5.15 -15.30
C HIS A 329 -5.80 5.60 -15.96
N GLY A 330 -4.66 5.25 -15.37
CA GLY A 330 -3.29 5.42 -15.88
C GLY A 330 -2.96 4.58 -17.11
N ASN A 331 -3.71 4.78 -18.18
CA ASN A 331 -3.60 4.06 -19.46
C ASN A 331 -2.19 4.07 -20.08
N GLY A 332 -1.40 5.13 -19.84
CA GLY A 332 0.00 5.20 -20.29
C GLY A 332 0.88 4.12 -19.65
N ILE A 333 0.68 3.86 -18.35
CA ILE A 333 1.37 2.83 -17.56
C ILE A 333 1.06 1.45 -18.13
N GLN A 334 -0.24 1.17 -18.25
CA GLN A 334 -0.70 -0.14 -18.68
C GLN A 334 -0.20 -0.46 -20.09
N ASN A 335 -0.22 0.50 -21.01
CA ASN A 335 0.30 0.27 -22.36
C ASN A 335 1.82 0.06 -22.41
N MET A 336 2.58 0.66 -21.47
CA MET A 336 4.03 0.49 -21.38
C MET A 336 4.42 -0.90 -20.85
N PHE A 337 3.72 -1.39 -19.82
CA PHE A 337 4.04 -2.66 -19.16
C PHE A 337 3.07 -3.81 -19.47
N ASP A 338 2.14 -3.66 -20.42
CA ASP A 338 1.12 -4.66 -20.79
C ASP A 338 1.75 -6.04 -21.08
N ASN A 339 3.01 -6.09 -21.56
CA ASN A 339 3.74 -7.33 -21.85
C ASN A 339 4.99 -7.56 -20.99
N ASP A 340 5.20 -6.82 -19.89
CA ASP A 340 6.36 -7.03 -19.01
C ASP A 340 5.99 -7.91 -17.81
N PRO A 341 6.48 -9.17 -17.74
CA PRO A 341 6.18 -10.08 -16.63
C PRO A 341 6.80 -9.64 -15.29
N ASN A 342 7.72 -8.67 -15.30
CA ASN A 342 8.46 -8.16 -14.14
C ASN A 342 7.82 -6.92 -13.50
N VAL A 343 6.69 -6.42 -14.02
CA VAL A 343 5.97 -5.27 -13.47
C VAL A 343 4.50 -5.64 -13.23
N LEU A 344 4.06 -5.60 -11.97
CA LEU A 344 2.64 -5.68 -11.64
C LEU A 344 2.05 -4.26 -11.60
N PHE A 345 1.19 -3.95 -12.56
CA PHE A 345 0.39 -2.74 -12.57
C PHE A 345 -0.98 -2.96 -11.91
N ILE A 346 -1.31 -2.14 -10.92
CA ILE A 346 -2.63 -2.11 -10.27
C ILE A 346 -3.18 -0.68 -10.39
N SER A 347 -4.47 -0.52 -10.70
CA SER A 347 -5.13 0.78 -10.74
C SER A 347 -6.53 0.76 -10.10
N LEU A 348 -6.83 1.74 -9.25
CA LEU A 348 -8.13 1.95 -8.61
C LEU A 348 -8.76 3.23 -9.15
N HIS A 349 -9.63 3.12 -10.15
CA HIS A 349 -10.11 4.29 -10.90
C HIS A 349 -11.62 4.27 -11.12
N ARG A 350 -12.18 5.47 -11.27
CA ARG A 350 -13.55 5.66 -11.76
C ARG A 350 -13.58 5.29 -13.25
N PHE A 351 -14.44 4.36 -13.61
CA PHE A 351 -14.55 3.84 -14.97
C PHE A 351 -15.87 4.26 -15.63
N ASP A 352 -16.98 4.30 -14.88
CA ASP A 352 -18.33 4.60 -15.36
C ASP A 352 -18.65 3.87 -16.68
N ASN A 353 -18.36 2.57 -16.75
CA ASN A 353 -18.49 1.71 -17.93
C ASN A 353 -17.71 2.21 -19.18
N GLY A 354 -16.56 2.85 -18.96
CA GLY A 354 -15.69 3.41 -20.00
C GLY A 354 -16.07 4.84 -20.43
N SER A 355 -16.99 5.49 -19.72
CA SER A 355 -17.42 6.88 -19.97
C SER A 355 -16.70 7.93 -19.12
N PHE A 356 -15.93 7.54 -18.11
CA PHE A 356 -15.01 8.43 -17.40
C PHE A 356 -13.65 8.53 -18.13
N TYR A 357 -12.93 9.64 -17.95
CA TYR A 357 -11.62 9.88 -18.60
C TYR A 357 -10.59 8.84 -18.12
N PRO A 358 -9.73 8.25 -18.99
CA PRO A 358 -9.41 8.63 -20.39
C PRO A 358 -10.33 8.04 -21.48
N TYR A 359 -11.49 7.49 -21.09
CA TYR A 359 -12.50 6.84 -21.94
C TYR A 359 -12.07 5.51 -22.57
N GLY A 360 -13.06 4.68 -22.90
CA GLY A 360 -12.89 3.42 -23.62
C GLY A 360 -12.57 2.22 -22.72
N GLY A 361 -12.17 1.11 -23.35
CA GLY A 361 -12.12 -0.21 -22.68
C GLY A 361 -10.82 -0.56 -21.94
N LYS A 362 -9.77 0.27 -22.01
CA LYS A 362 -8.44 -0.10 -21.47
C LYS A 362 -8.38 -0.21 -19.95
N GLY A 363 -9.17 0.58 -19.22
CA GLY A 363 -9.33 0.44 -17.76
C GLY A 363 -10.28 -0.67 -17.32
N TYR A 364 -10.84 -1.48 -18.23
CA TYR A 364 -11.83 -2.47 -17.84
C TYR A 364 -11.20 -3.61 -17.01
N HIS A 365 -11.90 -4.10 -15.98
CA HIS A 365 -11.42 -5.14 -15.05
C HIS A 365 -11.04 -6.48 -15.71
N LYS A 366 -11.44 -6.71 -16.97
CA LYS A 366 -11.05 -7.91 -17.75
C LYS A 366 -9.75 -7.73 -18.55
N GLN A 367 -9.07 -6.59 -18.43
CA GLN A 367 -7.73 -6.41 -18.95
C GLN A 367 -6.74 -6.98 -17.92
N SER A 368 -6.08 -8.08 -18.28
CA SER A 368 -5.17 -8.84 -17.40
C SER A 368 -3.70 -8.74 -17.82
N GLY A 369 -3.38 -7.88 -18.79
CA GLY A 369 -2.10 -7.83 -19.49
C GLY A 369 -2.20 -8.48 -20.87
N GLY A 370 -1.14 -8.34 -21.66
CA GLY A 370 -0.93 -8.96 -22.96
C GLY A 370 -0.36 -10.39 -22.85
N PRO A 371 0.00 -11.03 -23.98
CA PRO A 371 0.30 -12.46 -24.03
C PRO A 371 1.41 -12.93 -23.07
N ASP A 372 2.48 -12.14 -22.93
CA ASP A 372 3.68 -12.52 -22.18
C ASP A 372 3.63 -12.13 -20.69
N ALA A 373 2.59 -11.41 -20.26
CA ALA A 373 2.42 -10.88 -18.90
C ALA A 373 0.98 -11.02 -18.37
N GLN A 374 0.32 -12.15 -18.66
CA GLN A 374 -1.01 -12.44 -18.10
C GLN A 374 -0.99 -12.45 -16.57
N GLY A 375 -1.95 -11.74 -15.97
CA GLY A 375 -2.06 -11.52 -14.52
C GLY A 375 -1.19 -10.37 -13.99
N ARG A 376 -0.53 -9.59 -14.85
CA ARG A 376 0.32 -8.44 -14.44
C ARG A 376 -0.33 -7.07 -14.58
N THR A 377 -1.55 -7.00 -15.10
CA THR A 377 -2.41 -5.81 -15.03
C THR A 377 -3.66 -6.13 -14.23
N VAL A 378 -4.01 -5.25 -13.28
CA VAL A 378 -5.15 -5.40 -12.38
C VAL A 378 -5.92 -4.08 -12.33
N ASN A 379 -7.08 -4.04 -12.97
CA ASN A 379 -7.93 -2.85 -13.03
C ASN A 379 -9.14 -2.97 -12.08
N ILE A 380 -9.13 -2.20 -11.00
CA ILE A 380 -10.23 -2.07 -10.03
C ILE A 380 -11.12 -0.92 -10.52
N ALA A 381 -11.97 -1.26 -11.49
CA ALA A 381 -12.78 -0.33 -12.26
C ALA A 381 -14.15 -0.06 -11.60
N TRP A 382 -14.31 1.11 -10.97
CA TRP A 382 -15.55 1.51 -10.30
C TRP A 382 -16.60 2.03 -11.30
N ASN A 383 -17.84 1.54 -11.20
CA ASN A 383 -18.91 1.84 -12.18
C ASN A 383 -20.15 2.52 -11.59
N ASP A 384 -20.18 2.68 -10.27
CA ASP A 384 -21.39 2.97 -9.51
C ASP A 384 -21.13 3.98 -8.38
N GLY A 385 -21.82 5.10 -8.44
CA GLY A 385 -21.83 6.11 -7.39
C GLY A 385 -20.46 6.72 -7.09
N SER A 386 -20.36 7.32 -5.90
CA SER A 386 -19.19 8.05 -5.44
C SER A 386 -18.59 7.28 -4.26
N LYS A 387 -17.32 6.86 -4.39
CA LYS A 387 -16.62 6.03 -3.39
C LYS A 387 -16.03 6.88 -2.27
N GLY A 388 -15.77 6.28 -1.11
CA GLY A 388 -15.09 6.89 0.04
C GLY A 388 -14.03 5.97 0.63
N ASP A 389 -13.50 6.34 1.80
CA ASP A 389 -12.39 5.63 2.46
C ASP A 389 -12.61 4.12 2.59
N ALA A 390 -13.83 3.70 2.99
CA ALA A 390 -14.17 2.30 3.18
C ALA A 390 -14.07 1.46 1.90
N ASP A 391 -14.41 2.04 0.73
CA ASP A 391 -14.32 1.35 -0.56
C ASP A 391 -12.85 1.10 -0.94
N TYR A 392 -11.97 2.09 -0.73
CA TYR A 392 -10.53 1.98 -1.02
C TYR A 392 -9.82 1.07 -0.01
N ILE A 393 -10.12 1.16 1.28
CA ILE A 393 -9.58 0.25 2.31
C ILE A 393 -10.02 -1.20 2.03
N SER A 394 -11.28 -1.42 1.63
CA SER A 394 -11.78 -2.73 1.19
C SER A 394 -11.04 -3.26 -0.04
N ALA A 395 -10.87 -2.43 -1.08
CA ALA A 395 -10.07 -2.79 -2.25
C ALA A 395 -8.61 -3.12 -1.90
N PHE A 396 -8.01 -2.38 -0.97
CA PHE A 396 -6.65 -2.64 -0.50
C PHE A 396 -6.54 -3.99 0.21
N HIS A 397 -7.43 -4.27 1.17
CA HIS A 397 -7.44 -5.51 1.92
C HIS A 397 -7.74 -6.74 1.05
N HIS A 398 -8.73 -6.68 0.15
CA HIS A 398 -9.19 -7.86 -0.57
C HIS A 398 -8.51 -8.08 -1.93
N LEU A 399 -7.89 -7.05 -2.52
CA LEU A 399 -7.26 -7.13 -3.85
C LEU A 399 -5.80 -6.64 -3.83
N VAL A 400 -5.54 -5.37 -3.49
CA VAL A 400 -4.21 -4.77 -3.69
C VAL A 400 -3.14 -5.48 -2.87
N LEU A 401 -3.35 -5.66 -1.55
CA LEU A 401 -2.36 -6.28 -0.68
C LEU A 401 -2.18 -7.77 -1.01
N PRO A 402 -3.21 -8.63 -1.11
CA PRO A 402 -3.01 -10.04 -1.49
C PRO A 402 -2.19 -10.20 -2.78
N LEU A 403 -2.50 -9.43 -3.82
CA LEU A 403 -1.80 -9.50 -5.11
C LEU A 403 -0.36 -8.95 -5.02
N ALA A 404 -0.14 -7.87 -4.27
CA ALA A 404 1.18 -7.28 -4.12
C ALA A 404 2.12 -8.11 -3.21
N TYR A 405 1.58 -8.75 -2.15
CA TYR A 405 2.34 -9.71 -1.35
C TYR A 405 2.67 -10.98 -2.16
N GLU A 406 1.76 -11.46 -3.01
CA GLU A 406 2.05 -12.56 -3.95
C GLU A 406 3.12 -12.21 -4.98
N PHE A 407 3.11 -10.99 -5.50
CA PHE A 407 4.11 -10.50 -6.45
C PHE A 407 5.50 -10.28 -5.81
N ALA A 408 5.56 -10.07 -4.50
CA ALA A 408 6.79 -9.90 -3.71
C ALA A 408 7.80 -8.87 -4.29
N PRO A 409 7.36 -7.62 -4.60
CA PRO A 409 8.15 -6.64 -5.33
C PRO A 409 9.46 -6.23 -4.64
N ASP A 410 10.45 -5.84 -5.43
CA ASP A 410 11.73 -5.25 -4.96
C ASP A 410 11.66 -3.75 -4.68
N LEU A 411 10.66 -3.07 -5.25
CA LEU A 411 10.36 -1.64 -5.11
C LEU A 411 8.86 -1.43 -5.37
N VAL A 412 8.21 -0.58 -4.59
CA VAL A 412 6.85 -0.09 -4.86
C VAL A 412 6.94 1.38 -5.31
N ILE A 413 6.28 1.73 -6.41
CA ILE A 413 6.18 3.12 -6.91
C ILE A 413 4.70 3.49 -6.95
N VAL A 414 4.30 4.60 -6.34
CA VAL A 414 2.90 5.03 -6.26
C VAL A 414 2.70 6.36 -6.96
N ALA A 415 1.71 6.38 -7.85
CA ALA A 415 1.10 7.55 -8.43
C ALA A 415 0.21 8.17 -7.35
N ALA A 416 0.78 9.09 -6.59
CA ALA A 416 0.09 9.79 -5.53
C ALA A 416 -0.88 10.84 -6.11
N GLY A 417 -1.96 10.37 -6.73
CA GLY A 417 -3.16 11.14 -7.05
C GLY A 417 -3.96 11.44 -5.80
N PHE A 418 -4.51 12.66 -5.74
CA PHE A 418 -5.38 13.08 -4.64
C PHE A 418 -6.71 13.67 -5.16
N ASP A 419 -7.03 13.43 -6.43
CA ASP A 419 -8.27 13.87 -7.09
C ASP A 419 -9.48 12.95 -6.82
N ALA A 420 -9.26 11.83 -6.13
CA ALA A 420 -10.33 11.06 -5.48
C ALA A 420 -10.81 11.69 -4.14
N GLU A 421 -10.14 12.74 -3.62
CA GLU A 421 -10.49 13.41 -2.37
C GLU A 421 -11.82 14.18 -2.47
N LYS A 422 -12.54 14.29 -1.35
CA LYS A 422 -13.89 14.86 -1.26
C LYS A 422 -14.07 16.29 -1.82
N THR A 423 -13.01 17.10 -1.85
CA THR A 423 -13.04 18.49 -2.31
C THR A 423 -12.60 18.66 -3.77
N ASP A 424 -12.29 17.57 -4.46
CA ASP A 424 -11.90 17.59 -5.87
C ASP A 424 -13.10 17.82 -6.83
N SER A 425 -12.90 18.69 -7.83
CA SER A 425 -13.93 19.04 -8.82
C SER A 425 -14.04 18.06 -10.00
N LEU A 426 -13.07 17.18 -10.24
CA LEU A 426 -13.03 16.24 -11.36
C LEU A 426 -13.48 14.85 -10.94
N GLY A 427 -12.98 14.36 -9.80
CA GLY A 427 -13.21 12.98 -9.39
C GLY A 427 -14.63 12.71 -8.91
N GLY A 428 -15.15 13.58 -8.03
CA GLY A 428 -16.48 13.42 -7.42
C GLY A 428 -16.58 12.25 -6.42
N TYR A 429 -15.44 11.77 -5.90
CA TYR A 429 -15.38 10.82 -4.79
C TYR A 429 -15.34 11.54 -3.44
N ARG A 430 -15.21 10.79 -2.34
CA ARG A 430 -15.28 11.30 -0.97
C ARG A 430 -14.16 10.73 -0.09
N LEU A 431 -12.98 10.49 -0.67
CA LEU A 431 -11.83 10.07 0.12
C LEU A 431 -11.39 11.23 1.04
N THR A 432 -10.86 10.89 2.20
CA THR A 432 -10.28 11.84 3.15
C THR A 432 -8.75 11.81 3.09
N PRO A 433 -8.04 12.88 3.50
CA PRO A 433 -6.58 12.87 3.60
C PRO A 433 -6.02 11.73 4.48
N ALA A 434 -6.80 11.18 5.41
CA ALA A 434 -6.37 10.09 6.27
C ALA A 434 -6.20 8.77 5.50
N VAL A 435 -7.07 8.46 4.52
CA VAL A 435 -7.03 7.16 3.82
C VAL A 435 -5.74 6.97 3.03
N PHE A 436 -5.20 8.04 2.42
CA PHE A 436 -3.90 8.01 1.75
C PHE A 436 -2.76 7.67 2.72
N GLY A 437 -2.84 8.11 3.97
CA GLY A 437 -1.91 7.72 5.04
C GLY A 437 -2.02 6.24 5.40
N HIS A 438 -3.24 5.70 5.52
CA HIS A 438 -3.48 4.27 5.75
C HIS A 438 -2.97 3.42 4.58
N MET A 439 -3.32 3.76 3.34
CA MET A 439 -2.86 3.05 2.13
C MET A 439 -1.33 3.07 2.02
N THR A 440 -0.68 4.21 2.30
CA THR A 440 0.79 4.30 2.38
C THR A 440 1.34 3.33 3.43
N ARG A 441 0.77 3.31 4.64
CA ARG A 441 1.24 2.44 5.74
C ARG A 441 1.08 0.95 5.42
N MET A 442 0.00 0.57 4.74
CA MET A 442 -0.21 -0.80 4.28
C MET A 442 0.88 -1.25 3.29
N LEU A 443 1.21 -0.39 2.31
CA LEU A 443 2.25 -0.65 1.31
C LEU A 443 3.67 -0.72 1.90
N MET A 444 3.93 -0.06 3.04
CA MET A 444 5.25 -0.14 3.72
C MET A 444 5.61 -1.54 4.23
N GLY A 445 4.67 -2.50 4.26
CA GLY A 445 4.97 -3.92 4.53
C GLY A 445 5.62 -4.66 3.36
N LEU A 446 5.56 -4.10 2.14
CA LEU A 446 6.10 -4.66 0.90
C LEU A 446 7.52 -4.15 0.64
N ALA A 447 8.26 -4.84 -0.25
CA ALA A 447 9.57 -4.40 -0.78
C ALA A 447 10.61 -3.98 0.29
N ASP A 448 10.56 -4.59 1.47
CA ASP A 448 11.38 -4.18 2.62
C ASP A 448 11.23 -2.68 2.94
N GLY A 449 10.00 -2.14 2.85
CA GLY A 449 9.67 -0.74 3.07
C GLY A 449 10.11 0.24 1.96
N LYS A 450 10.64 -0.25 0.83
CA LYS A 450 11.04 0.56 -0.33
C LYS A 450 9.81 1.02 -1.12
N VAL A 451 9.27 2.15 -0.70
CA VAL A 451 8.14 2.82 -1.35
C VAL A 451 8.61 4.19 -1.87
N ALA A 452 8.40 4.45 -3.16
CA ALA A 452 8.53 5.75 -3.78
C ALA A 452 7.13 6.34 -4.04
N LEU A 453 6.86 7.54 -3.54
CA LEU A 453 5.64 8.29 -3.86
C LEU A 453 5.97 9.38 -4.89
N ILE A 454 5.35 9.31 -6.07
CA ILE A 454 5.51 10.30 -7.14
C ILE A 454 4.19 11.08 -7.23
N LEU A 455 4.25 12.41 -7.19
CA LEU A 455 3.06 13.26 -7.10
C LEU A 455 2.40 13.50 -8.47
N GLU A 456 1.08 13.31 -8.51
CA GLU A 456 0.24 13.28 -9.71
C GLU A 456 -0.57 14.57 -9.93
N LYS A 457 -1.90 14.42 -9.96
CA LYS A 457 -2.87 15.46 -9.73
C LYS A 457 -3.18 15.58 -8.24
N PRO A 458 -2.59 16.55 -7.52
CA PRO A 458 -3.18 17.05 -6.30
C PRO A 458 -4.47 17.84 -6.57
N CYS A 459 -5.36 17.69 -5.59
CA CYS A 459 -6.69 18.27 -5.39
C CYS A 459 -6.78 19.80 -5.52
N SER A 460 -8.02 20.31 -5.58
CA SER A 460 -8.49 21.70 -5.71
C SER A 460 -8.07 22.71 -4.62
N PHE A 461 -6.80 22.74 -4.21
CA PHE A 461 -6.29 23.71 -3.22
C PHE A 461 -6.16 25.15 -3.75
N CYS A 462 -6.28 25.39 -5.06
CA CYS A 462 -6.18 26.72 -5.70
C CYS A 462 -7.47 27.59 -5.57
N LYS A 463 -8.36 27.37 -4.57
CA LYS A 463 -9.65 28.08 -4.39
C LYS A 463 -9.98 28.55 -2.95
N ILE A 464 -8.97 28.83 -2.11
CA ILE A 464 -9.15 29.44 -0.76
C ILE A 464 -8.35 30.74 -0.67
#